data_AF-A0A3D5I194-F1
#
_entry.id   AF-A0A3D5I194-F1
#
_cell.length_a   1.000
_cell.length_b   1.000
_cell.length_c   1.000
_cell.angle_alpha   90.00
_cell.angle_beta   90.00
_cell.angle_gamma   90.00
#
_symmetry.space_group_name_H-M   'P 1'
#
loop_
_entity.id
_entity.type
_entity.pdbx_description
1 polymer ?
#
loop_
_entity_poly.entity_id
_entity_poly.type
_entity_poly.pdbx_seq_one_letter_code
_entity_poly.pdbx_strand_id
1 'polypeptide(L)' 'FKVQPFDPPALLSHLQSHGIDAKATLQSRFGTDGDGPSIQFTDPEGNGIELKGY' A
#
# COMPACT_ATOMS: atom_id res chain seq x y z
N PHE A 1 -0.38 7.02 -5.27
CA PHE A 1 1.02 7.11 -5.71
C PHE A 1 1.45 5.80 -6.37
N LYS A 2 2.43 5.85 -7.29
CA LYS A 2 2.99 4.65 -7.92
C LYS A 2 4.32 4.32 -7.25
N VAL A 3 4.55 3.06 -6.92
CA VAL A 3 5.77 2.58 -6.25
C VAL A 3 6.28 1.34 -6.97
N GLN A 4 7.55 1.34 -7.36
CA GLN A 4 8.22 0.20 -7.99
C GLN A 4 9.65 0.07 -7.42
N PRO A 5 10.07 -1.13 -6.97
CA PRO A 5 9.28 -2.37 -6.89
C PRO A 5 8.16 -2.27 -5.84
N PHE A 6 6.98 -2.81 -6.17
CA PHE A 6 5.89 -2.91 -5.21
C PHE A 6 6.13 -4.15 -4.35
N ASP A 7 6.82 -3.96 -3.22
CA ASP A 7 7.07 -5.00 -2.23
C ASP A 7 6.21 -4.74 -0.98
N PRO A 8 5.02 -5.37 -0.89
CA PRO A 8 4.11 -5.14 0.23
C PRO A 8 4.75 -5.32 1.61
N PRO A 9 5.53 -6.39 1.89
CA PRO A 9 6.10 -6.56 3.22
C PRO A 9 7.15 -5.49 3.57
N ALA A 10 7.99 -5.07 2.62
CA ALA A 10 8.93 -3.97 2.85
C ALA A 10 8.22 -2.63 3.07
N LEU A 11 7.17 -2.34 2.28
CA LEU A 11 6.37 -1.12 2.43
C LEU A 11 5.66 -1.08 3.78
N LEU A 12 5.08 -2.21 4.20
CA LEU A 12 4.45 -2.34 5.51
C LEU A 12 5.44 -2.14 6.65
N SER A 13 6.60 -2.79 6.58
CA SER A 13 7.64 -2.65 7.59
C SER A 13 8.15 -1.20 7.69
N HIS A 14 8.29 -0.52 6.54
CA HIS A 14 8.67 0.88 6.49
C HIS A 14 7.61 1.78 7.15
N LEU A 15 6.33 1.60 6.81
CA LEU A 15 5.22 2.35 7.41
C LEU A 15 5.13 2.11 8.92
N GLN A 16 5.26 0.87 9.37
CA GLN A 16 5.29 0.52 10.80
C GLN A 16 6.49 1.13 11.51
N SER A 17 7.67 1.19 10.88
CA SER A 17 8.85 1.86 11.43
C SER A 17 8.63 3.37 11.62
N HIS A 18 7.69 3.96 10.85
CA HIS A 18 7.26 5.35 10.99
C HIS A 18 6.05 5.53 11.92
N GLY A 19 5.59 4.46 12.59
CA GLY A 19 4.45 4.51 13.51
C GLY A 19 3.08 4.54 12.82
N ILE A 20 3.03 4.22 11.52
CA ILE A 20 1.80 4.19 10.74
C ILE A 20 1.20 2.77 10.80
N ASP A 21 -0.03 2.65 11.31
CA ASP A 21 -0.80 1.40 11.30
C ASP A 21 -1.31 1.13 9.88
N ALA A 22 -0.45 0.52 9.07
CA ALA A 22 -0.79 0.17 7.70
C ALA A 22 -1.63 -1.12 7.71
N LYS A 23 -2.95 -0.97 7.74
CA LYS A 23 -3.90 -2.07 7.45
C LYS A 23 -3.86 -2.40 5.97
N ALA A 24 -2.74 -2.97 5.51
CA ALA A 24 -2.61 -3.45 4.15
C ALA A 24 -3.57 -4.62 3.93
N THR A 25 -4.73 -4.30 3.37
CA THR A 25 -5.56 -5.31 2.74
C THR A 25 -4.98 -5.52 1.36
N LEU A 26 -4.13 -6.54 1.21
CA LEU A 26 -3.62 -6.94 -0.11
C LEU A 26 -4.81 -7.46 -0.93
N GLN A 27 -5.42 -6.58 -1.72
CA GLN A 27 -6.45 -6.99 -2.67
C GLN A 27 -5.74 -7.49 -3.93
N SER A 28 -5.56 -8.80 -4.02
CA SER A 28 -5.21 -9.45 -5.28
C SER A 28 -6.48 -9.63 -6.09
N ARG A 29 -6.86 -8.67 -6.96
CA ARG A 29 -7.88 -8.99 -7.96
C ARG A 29 -7.18 -9.42 -9.23
N PHE A 30 -7.36 -10.68 -9.59
CA PHE A 30 -6.88 -11.22 -10.85
C PHE A 30 -7.83 -10.76 -11.96
N GLY A 31 -7.66 -9.51 -12.43
CA GLY A 31 -8.45 -8.93 -13.51
C GLY A 31 -7.55 -8.50 -14.68
N THR A 32 -7.99 -8.80 -15.91
CA THR A 32 -7.22 -8.67 -17.17
C THR A 32 -6.83 -7.25 -17.60
N ASP A 33 -7.06 -6.21 -16.80
CA ASP A 33 -6.85 -4.80 -17.21
C ASP A 33 -6.27 -3.89 -16.10
N GLY A 34 -5.56 -4.45 -15.11
CA GLY A 34 -4.77 -3.63 -14.15
C GLY A 34 -5.37 -3.52 -12.75
N ASP A 35 -5.62 -4.67 -12.14
CA ASP A 35 -5.81 -4.75 -10.69
C ASP A 35 -4.55 -5.36 -10.06
N GLY A 36 -3.68 -4.47 -9.61
CA GLY A 36 -2.42 -4.81 -8.95
C GLY A 36 -2.53 -4.55 -7.44
N PRO A 37 -1.61 -5.12 -6.65
CA PRO A 37 -1.69 -5.03 -5.20
C PRO A 37 -1.69 -3.57 -4.72
N SER A 38 -2.52 -3.25 -3.75
CA SER A 38 -2.63 -1.91 -3.16
C SER A 38 -2.48 -1.93 -1.64
N ILE A 39 -1.97 -0.83 -1.09
CA ILE A 39 -1.86 -0.58 0.35
C ILE A 39 -2.53 0.75 0.64
N GLN A 40 -3.47 0.74 1.59
CA GLN A 40 -4.10 1.94 2.13
C GLN A 40 -3.62 2.17 3.58
N PHE A 41 -3.32 3.42 3.90
CA PHE A 41 -2.95 3.84 5.25
C PHE A 41 -3.34 5.30 5.51
N THR A 42 -3.34 5.70 6.77
CA THR A 42 -3.59 7.09 7.18
C THR A 42 -2.28 7.70 7.68
N ASP A 43 -1.93 8.88 7.18
CA ASP A 43 -0.75 9.59 7.68
C ASP A 43 -1.07 10.33 9.01
N PRO A 44 -0.05 10.80 9.76
CA PRO A 44 -0.26 11.52 11.01
C PRO A 44 -1.14 12.77 10.94
N GLU A 45 -1.26 13.41 9.77
CA GLU A 45 -2.15 14.55 9.51
C GLU A 45 -3.60 14.12 9.24
N GLY A 46 -3.86 12.81 9.15
CA GLY A 46 -5.18 12.24 8.95
C GLY A 46 -5.59 12.04 7.48
N ASN A 47 -4.67 12.19 6.51
CA ASN A 47 -4.99 11.95 5.11
C ASN A 47 -4.94 10.45 4.79
N GLY A 48 -5.93 9.98 4.04
CA GLY A 48 -5.95 8.63 3.49
C GLY A 48 -5.06 8.53 2.26
N ILE A 49 -4.01 7.72 2.34
CA ILE A 49 -3.05 7.48 1.26
C ILE A 49 -3.26 6.08 0.69
N GLU A 50 -3.23 5.97 -0.64
CA GLU A 50 -3.27 4.71 -1.38
C GLU A 50 -2.03 4.56 -2.27
N LEU A 51 -1.31 3.45 -2.06
CA LEU A 51 -0.21 2.99 -2.90
C LEU A 51 -0.72 1.87 -3.80
N LYS A 52 -0.42 1.95 -5.10
CA LYS A 52 -0.77 0.92 -6.09
C LYS A 52 0.49 0.38 -6.75
N GLY A 53 0.60 -0.95 -6.79
CA GLY A 53 1.59 -1.66 -7.60
C GLY A 53 1.05 -1.90 -9.00
N TYR A 54 1.88 -1.61 -10.00
CA TYR A 54 1.67 -1.98 -11.40
C TYR A 54 2.96 -2.58 -11.93
#